data_AF-A0A382PBE5-F1
#
_entry.id   AF-A0A382PBE5-F1
#
_cell.length_a   1.000
_cell.length_b   1.000
_cell.length_c   1.000
_cell.angle_alpha   90.00
_cell.angle_beta   90.00
_cell.angle_gamma   90.00
#
_symmetry.space_group_name_H-M   'P 1'
#
loop_
_entity.id
_entity.type
_entity.pdbx_description
1 polymer ?
#
loop_
_entity_poly.entity_id
_entity_poly.type
_entity_poly.pdbx_seq_one_letter_code
_entity_poly.pdbx_strand_id
1 'polypeptide(L)' 'MKINKVVVIGSGTMGSGIAAHLCNANIPVTLLDLKTEISEKARD' A
#
# COMPACT_ATOMS: atom_id res chain seq x y z
N MET A 1 -6.13 -17.67 12.37
CA MET A 1 -5.82 -17.35 10.95
C MET A 1 -4.41 -16.76 10.91
N LYS A 2 -3.54 -17.17 9.98
CA LYS A 2 -2.15 -16.67 9.88
C LYS A 2 -2.03 -15.78 8.64
N ILE A 3 -1.62 -14.52 8.82
CA ILE A 3 -1.36 -13.61 7.71
C ILE A 3 0.07 -13.85 7.22
N ASN A 4 0.22 -14.28 5.96
CA ASN A 4 1.52 -14.63 5.39
C ASN A 4 2.17 -13.49 4.60
N LYS A 5 1.35 -12.66 3.94
CA LYS A 5 1.79 -11.49 3.14
C LYS A 5 0.69 -10.44 3.14
N VAL A 6 1.08 -9.17 3.17
CA VAL A 6 0.15 -8.05 3.04
C VAL A 6 0.60 -7.14 1.89
N VAL A 7 -0.36 -6.68 1.09
CA VAL A 7 -0.14 -5.65 0.08
C VAL A 7 -1.09 -4.50 0.39
N VAL A 8 -0.58 -3.27 0.38
CA VAL A 8 -1.38 -2.05 0.47
C VAL A 8 -1.31 -1.36 -0.89
N ILE A 9 -2.48 -1.11 -1.49
CA ILE A 9 -2.61 -0.45 -2.78
C ILE A 9 -2.91 1.03 -2.54
N GLY A 10 -2.04 1.89 -3.04
CA GLY A 10 -2.00 3.33 -2.77
C GLY A 10 -0.98 3.67 -1.67
N SER A 11 -0.04 4.56 -1.99
CA SER A 11 1.01 5.05 -1.09
C SER A 11 0.73 6.43 -0.50
N GLY A 12 -0.48 6.95 -0.72
CA GLY A 12 -0.96 8.18 -0.07
C GLY A 12 -0.94 8.11 1.46
N THR A 13 -1.28 9.20 2.12
CA THR A 13 -1.16 9.35 3.60
C THR A 13 -1.81 8.20 4.37
N MET A 14 -3.01 7.79 3.98
CA MET A 14 -3.73 6.68 4.61
C MET A 14 -3.06 5.32 4.35
N GLY A 15 -2.67 5.04 3.10
CA GLY A 15 -2.04 3.77 2.72
C GLY A 15 -0.70 3.56 3.40
N SER A 16 0.12 4.62 3.45
CA SER A 16 1.38 4.61 4.20
C SER A 16 1.18 4.42 5.71
N GLY A 17 0.15 5.03 6.31
CA GLY A 17 -0.19 4.83 7.72
C GLY A 17 -0.59 3.39 8.04
N ILE A 18 -1.41 2.76 7.19
CA ILE A 18 -1.78 1.35 7.32
C ILE A 18 -0.54 0.45 7.23
N ALA A 19 0.30 0.67 6.22
CA ALA A 19 1.55 -0.09 6.06
C ALA A 19 2.48 0.08 7.27
N ALA A 20 2.59 1.28 7.85
CA ALA A 20 3.39 1.53 9.04
C ALA A 20 2.91 0.72 10.25
N HIS A 21 1.60 0.61 10.48
CA HIS A 21 1.06 -0.23 11.55
C HIS A 21 1.37 -1.71 11.34
N LEU A 22 1.25 -2.22 10.11
CA LEU A 22 1.65 -3.60 9.77
C LEU A 22 3.15 -3.82 10.02
N CYS A 23 4.01 -2.89 9.58
CA CYS A 23 5.44 -2.94 9.84
C CYS A 23 5.77 -2.95 11.33
N ASN A 24 5.11 -2.12 12.14
CA ASN A 24 5.29 -2.08 13.59
C ASN A 24 4.88 -3.40 14.27
N ALA A 25 3.94 -4.15 13.69
CA ALA A 25 3.56 -5.48 14.14
C ALA A 25 4.48 -6.60 13.61
N ASN A 26 5.62 -6.25 13.00
CA ASN A 26 6.54 -7.17 12.31
C ASN A 26 5.87 -7.99 11.18
N ILE A 27 4.87 -7.40 10.51
CA ILE A 27 4.21 -8.03 9.37
C ILE A 27 4.83 -7.48 8.08
N PRO A 28 5.40 -8.33 7.21
CA PRO A 28 5.91 -7.90 5.92
C PRO A 28 4.79 -7.35 5.05
N VAL A 29 4.94 -6.09 4.63
CA VAL A 29 3.98 -5.39 3.77
C VAL A 29 4.67 -4.90 2.51
N THR A 30 4.00 -5.05 1.37
CA THR A 30 4.39 -4.41 0.11
C THR A 30 3.45 -3.24 -0.14
N LEU A 31 4.00 -2.04 -0.29
CA LEU A 31 3.24 -0.85 -0.67
C LEU A 31 3.33 -0.70 -2.19
N LEU A 32 2.20 -0.81 -2.87
CA LEU A 32 2.11 -0.70 -4.33
C LEU A 32 1.35 0.58 -4.67
N ASP A 33 1.96 1.45 -5.46
CA ASP A 33 1.28 2.62 -6.01
C ASP A 33 1.58 2.80 -7.49
N LEU A 34 0.67 3.49 -8.17
CA LEU A 34 0.85 3.94 -9.54
C LEU A 34 1.50 5.32 -9.54
N LYS A 35 2.30 5.61 -10.57
CA LYS A 35 2.69 6.99 -10.81
C LYS A 35 1.46 7.82 -11.14
N THR A 36 1.43 9.06 -10.64
CA THR A 36 0.34 10.02 -10.88
C THR A 36 -0.02 10.11 -12.36
N GLU A 37 0.98 10.18 -13.23
CA GLU A 37 0.84 10.24 -14.70
C GLU A 37 0.03 9.07 -15.29
N ILE A 38 0.14 7.87 -14.73
CA ILE A 38 -0.59 6.68 -15.20
C ILE A 38 -2.02 6.70 -14.68
N SER A 39 -2.20 7.12 -13.42
CA SER A 39 -3.51 7.27 -12.80
C SER A 39 -4.38 8.29 -13.54
N GLU A 40 -3.79 9.43 -13.92
CA GLU A 40 -4.47 10.48 -14.69
C GLU A 40 -4.91 9.96 -16.06
N LYS A 41 -4.02 9.28 -16.80
CA LYS A 41 -4.34 8.71 -18.12
C LYS A 41 -5.39 7.59 -18.10
N ALA A 42 -5.54 6.89 -16.97
CA ALA A 42 -6.50 5.81 -16.82
C ALA A 42 -7.91 6.29 -16.44
N ARG A 43 -8.05 7.58 -16.07
CA ARG A 43 -9.32 8.19 -15.69
C ARG A 43 -10.16 8.60 -16.90
N ASP A 44 -9.51 8.85 -18.04
CA ASP A 44 -10.11 9.18 -19.34
C ASP A 44 -10.48 7.91 -20.13
#